data_AF-F0GE04-F1
#
_entry.id   AF-F0GE04-F1
#
_cell.length_a   1.000
_cell.length_b   1.000
_cell.length_c   1.000
_cell.angle_alpha   90.00
_cell.angle_beta   90.00
_cell.angle_gamma   90.00
#
_symmetry.space_group_name_H-M   'P 1'
#
loop_
_entity.id
_entity.type
_entity.pdbx_description
1 polymer ?
#
loop_
_entity_poly.entity_id
_entity_poly.type
_entity_poly.pdbx_seq_one_letter_code
_entity_poly.pdbx_strand_id
1 'polypeptide(L)'
;MTCDAVETVSTHGMRDEKIDATTSTGVAARSIERAPPRRSRSTTDTSDPVRRASPAPRKPHRAPPTDDAPMSKPILYLLAGNGSAADWWDDALPQFRHYRPVPLELPGFGDHPEPPCEDLDAYAQALLDATEAGHAIVAVGVNALLVLHALQRRPGHFSRSVLLSPVGAFLWQRHLPKLMTPRPLRHAIHWLLSHHPALFARKFSHRTWTRAQYRRMGAGYARCRAFVPHWDLVRADTALNLLEWVTDRIELVWGDRDRLLGIRQAAAWSAILARADLTITLQAGWGHYPWIDAPAEFAAWLEAGDAGFVAHTKGGRLKLAAMAGLPVPPALSLNRADDPRLPGFLASQPDALWAIRSSSHGEDQADAANAGLHTTFLREPASQAPTRVAELLDGGLEEVVVQRFVTPVLSGIAFVRHLAVEIEWVEGHLEALADGHASPQRAILSRLGEPWQRGTFPTTRGLSARRLWDFLQQVLRVFHYVPGDVEWAWDGQQLWLLQYRPISSYGWHRHLTSA
;
A
#
# COMPACT_ATOMS: atom_id res chain seq x y z
N MET A 1 -9.57 -2.36 29.44
CA MET A 1 -8.77 -3.57 29.15
C MET A 1 -7.84 -3.24 27.99
N THR A 2 -6.66 -2.79 28.35
CA THR A 2 -5.51 -2.52 27.47
C THR A 2 -4.69 -3.79 27.35
N CYS A 3 -4.34 -4.21 26.14
CA CYS A 3 -3.28 -5.18 25.89
C CYS A 3 -2.58 -4.82 24.58
N ASP A 4 -1.64 -3.89 24.67
CA ASP A 4 -0.41 -3.92 23.86
C ASP A 4 0.67 -4.41 24.82
N ALA A 5 1.09 -5.67 24.66
CA ALA A 5 2.27 -6.20 25.33
C ALA A 5 2.95 -7.18 24.37
N VAL A 6 4.16 -6.77 23.98
CA VAL A 6 5.18 -7.58 23.33
C VAL A 6 5.65 -8.63 24.35
N GLU A 7 5.55 -9.91 24.02
CA GLU A 7 6.25 -10.96 24.77
C GLU A 7 7.03 -11.88 23.83
N THR A 8 8.34 -11.77 23.98
CA THR A 8 9.39 -12.73 23.65
C THR A 8 9.12 -14.09 24.30
N VAL A 9 9.12 -15.17 23.51
CA VAL A 9 9.17 -16.54 24.05
C VAL A 9 10.52 -17.17 23.70
N SER A 10 11.32 -17.38 24.74
CA SER A 10 12.54 -18.19 24.76
C SER A 10 12.20 -19.67 24.64
N THR A 11 12.97 -20.37 23.81
CA THR A 11 12.93 -21.82 23.62
C THR A 11 13.79 -22.55 24.65
N HIS A 12 13.19 -23.49 25.38
CA HIS A 12 13.79 -24.66 26.06
C HIS A 12 12.66 -25.72 26.06
N GLY A 13 12.83 -27.01 25.81
CA GLY A 13 13.97 -27.86 25.54
C GLY A 13 13.43 -29.27 25.22
N MET A 14 14.30 -30.09 24.65
CA MET A 14 14.09 -31.43 24.07
C MET A 14 13.30 -32.42 24.92
N ARG A 15 12.60 -33.34 24.25
CA ARG A 15 12.75 -34.78 24.50
C ARG A 15 12.82 -35.57 23.20
N ASP A 16 13.83 -36.43 23.16
CA ASP A 16 14.16 -37.40 22.14
C ASP A 16 13.07 -38.45 21.94
N GLU A 17 12.86 -38.87 20.69
CA GLU A 17 12.46 -40.24 20.41
C GLU A 17 13.23 -40.74 19.17
N LYS A 18 14.10 -41.72 19.42
CA LYS A 18 14.86 -42.49 18.43
C LYS A 18 13.90 -43.35 17.62
N ILE A 19 14.04 -43.34 16.29
CA ILE A 19 13.69 -44.49 15.46
C ILE A 19 14.86 -44.73 14.51
N ASP A 20 15.57 -45.84 14.76
CA ASP A 20 16.49 -46.46 13.83
C ASP A 20 15.71 -47.13 12.69
N ALA A 21 16.12 -46.90 11.44
CA ALA A 21 15.87 -47.82 10.34
C ALA A 21 16.95 -47.68 9.27
N THR A 22 17.90 -48.60 9.34
CA THR A 22 18.82 -49.01 8.29
C THR A 22 18.08 -49.50 7.04
N THR A 23 18.48 -49.05 5.85
CA THR A 23 18.72 -49.95 4.70
C THR A 23 19.45 -49.23 3.56
N SER A 24 20.35 -49.97 2.94
CA SER A 24 21.30 -49.58 1.91
C SER A 24 20.75 -49.71 0.48
N THR A 25 21.63 -49.40 -0.49
CA THR A 25 21.55 -49.55 -1.97
C THR A 25 20.93 -48.36 -2.70
N GLY A 26 21.45 -47.85 -3.81
CA GLY A 26 22.59 -48.22 -4.65
C GLY A 26 22.45 -47.49 -5.97
N VAL A 27 23.53 -46.84 -6.42
CA VAL A 27 23.95 -46.56 -7.81
C VAL A 27 22.87 -46.15 -8.84
N ALA A 28 23.01 -44.92 -9.39
CA ALA A 28 23.11 -44.71 -10.86
C ALA A 28 23.41 -43.23 -11.18
N ALA A 29 24.65 -42.98 -11.61
CA ALA A 29 25.02 -41.78 -12.33
C ALA A 29 24.32 -41.75 -13.71
N ARG A 30 23.71 -40.62 -14.06
CA ARG A 30 23.42 -40.29 -15.46
C ARG A 30 23.83 -38.85 -15.76
N SER A 31 24.92 -38.76 -16.49
CA SER A 31 25.34 -37.60 -17.27
C SER A 31 24.21 -37.14 -18.18
N ILE A 32 23.94 -35.84 -18.21
CA ILE A 32 23.13 -35.21 -19.26
C ILE A 32 24.04 -34.28 -20.04
N GLU A 33 24.25 -34.68 -21.29
CA GLU A 33 25.02 -33.97 -22.31
C GLU A 33 24.42 -32.60 -22.63
N ARG A 34 25.34 -31.65 -22.84
CA ARG A 34 25.07 -30.30 -23.35
C ARG A 34 24.66 -30.38 -24.82
N ALA A 35 23.53 -29.79 -25.17
CA ALA A 35 23.19 -29.49 -26.57
C ALA A 35 23.96 -28.23 -27.05
N PRO A 36 24.57 -28.25 -28.26
CA PRO A 36 25.36 -27.13 -28.79
C PRO A 36 24.48 -26.05 -29.46
N PRO A 37 25.02 -24.82 -29.66
CA PRO A 37 24.26 -23.70 -30.19
C PRO A 37 24.08 -23.81 -31.72
N ARG A 38 22.87 -23.52 -32.21
CA ARG A 38 22.59 -23.41 -33.64
C ARG A 38 23.19 -22.12 -34.20
N ARG A 39 24.04 -22.28 -35.21
CA ARG A 39 24.61 -21.22 -36.04
C ARG A 39 23.57 -20.52 -36.91
N SER A 40 23.89 -19.26 -37.15
CA SER A 40 23.38 -18.33 -38.15
C SER A 40 23.28 -18.90 -39.57
N ARG A 41 22.22 -18.51 -40.27
CA ARG A 41 22.21 -18.38 -41.74
C ARG A 41 21.58 -17.05 -42.13
N SER A 42 22.40 -16.22 -42.74
CA SER A 42 22.02 -15.11 -43.62
C SER A 42 21.37 -15.65 -44.89
N THR A 43 20.39 -14.94 -45.44
CA THR A 43 20.25 -14.72 -46.89
C THR A 43 19.35 -13.49 -47.14
N THR A 44 19.92 -12.50 -47.84
CA THR A 44 19.36 -11.66 -48.93
C THR A 44 17.91 -11.20 -48.79
N ASP A 45 17.66 -9.91 -48.54
CA ASP A 45 17.71 -8.79 -49.51
C ASP A 45 16.60 -8.90 -50.58
N THR A 46 15.46 -8.29 -50.26
CA THR A 46 14.53 -7.72 -51.24
C THR A 46 14.01 -6.38 -50.71
N SER A 47 14.15 -5.40 -51.57
CA SER A 47 13.85 -3.99 -51.43
C SER A 47 12.35 -3.65 -51.49
N ASP A 48 12.05 -2.45 -50.96
CA ASP A 48 10.87 -1.60 -51.13
C ASP A 48 9.62 -1.79 -50.22
N PRO A 49 8.89 -0.70 -49.89
CA PRO A 49 9.38 0.64 -49.54
C PRO A 49 8.73 1.20 -48.26
N VAL A 50 9.40 2.22 -47.73
CA VAL A 50 9.02 3.04 -46.57
C VAL A 50 7.59 3.57 -46.69
N ARG A 51 6.65 2.97 -45.94
CA ARG A 51 5.39 3.63 -45.57
C ARG A 51 5.64 4.54 -44.37
N ARG A 52 5.83 5.84 -44.66
CA ARG A 52 5.66 6.91 -43.67
C ARG A 52 4.27 6.79 -43.06
N ALA A 53 4.20 6.45 -41.78
CA ALA A 53 2.99 6.61 -41.00
C ALA A 53 2.65 8.10 -40.98
N SER A 54 1.53 8.46 -41.63
CA SER A 54 0.95 9.79 -41.50
C SER A 54 0.47 9.98 -40.06
N PRO A 55 0.66 11.16 -39.46
CA PRO A 55 0.17 11.43 -38.12
C PRO A 55 -1.35 11.33 -38.09
N ALA A 56 -1.88 10.68 -37.05
CA ALA A 56 -3.31 10.56 -36.79
C ALA A 56 -4.01 11.94 -36.83
N PRO A 57 -5.24 12.04 -37.34
CA PRO A 57 -5.94 13.32 -37.45
C PRO A 57 -6.14 13.92 -36.06
N ARG A 58 -5.65 15.15 -35.89
CA ARG A 58 -5.94 16.00 -34.72
C ARG A 58 -7.46 16.08 -34.56
N LYS A 59 -7.95 15.70 -33.37
CA LYS A 59 -9.34 15.95 -32.95
C LYS A 59 -9.67 17.44 -33.19
N PRO A 60 -10.84 17.78 -33.73
CA PRO A 60 -11.21 19.17 -33.96
C PRO A 60 -11.22 19.93 -32.62
N HIS A 61 -10.50 21.05 -32.58
CA HIS A 61 -10.59 22.04 -31.50
C HIS A 61 -12.05 22.46 -31.37
N ARG A 62 -12.69 22.03 -30.27
CA ARG A 62 -13.99 22.55 -29.87
C ARG A 62 -13.78 24.00 -29.45
N ALA A 63 -14.51 24.93 -30.07
CA ALA A 63 -14.56 26.32 -29.65
C ALA A 63 -14.93 26.39 -28.16
N PRO A 64 -14.39 27.37 -27.40
CA PRO A 64 -14.73 27.52 -25.99
C PRO A 64 -16.24 27.78 -25.88
N PRO A 65 -16.96 27.08 -24.99
CA PRO A 65 -18.34 27.41 -24.73
C PRO A 65 -18.41 28.83 -24.16
N THR A 66 -19.32 29.63 -24.71
CA THR A 66 -19.72 30.91 -24.15
C THR A 66 -20.27 30.68 -22.74
N ASP A 67 -19.50 31.11 -21.74
CA ASP A 67 -19.90 31.24 -20.35
C ASP A 67 -21.05 32.23 -20.22
N ASP A 68 -22.18 31.78 -19.63
CA ASP A 68 -23.08 32.58 -18.76
C ASP A 68 -24.31 31.77 -18.30
N ALA A 69 -24.12 30.48 -17.98
CA ALA A 69 -25.05 29.74 -17.13
C ALA A 69 -24.35 29.49 -15.79
N PRO A 70 -24.96 29.76 -14.63
CA PRO A 70 -24.34 29.46 -13.35
C PRO A 70 -24.10 27.96 -13.29
N MET A 71 -22.85 27.53 -13.48
CA MET A 71 -22.49 26.12 -13.38
C MET A 71 -22.88 25.65 -11.97
N SER A 72 -23.86 24.74 -11.91
CA SER A 72 -24.24 24.11 -10.66
C SER A 72 -23.01 23.49 -10.01
N LYS A 73 -22.80 23.75 -8.71
CA LYS A 73 -21.66 23.20 -7.97
C LYS A 73 -21.54 21.68 -8.20
N PRO A 74 -20.33 21.14 -8.43
CA PRO A 74 -20.13 19.71 -8.58
C PRO A 74 -20.66 18.96 -7.34
N ILE A 75 -21.22 17.76 -7.55
CA ILE A 75 -21.69 16.91 -6.46
C ILE A 75 -20.51 16.26 -5.76
N LEU A 76 -20.58 16.22 -4.43
CA LEU A 76 -19.70 15.42 -3.59
C LEU A 76 -20.55 14.46 -2.75
N TYR A 77 -20.48 13.17 -3.07
CA TYR A 77 -21.13 12.14 -2.28
C TYR A 77 -20.36 11.89 -0.97
N LEU A 78 -21.07 11.81 0.15
CA LEU A 78 -20.51 11.60 1.48
C LEU A 78 -21.03 10.28 2.06
N LEU A 79 -20.17 9.26 2.07
CA LEU A 79 -20.49 7.92 2.54
C LEU A 79 -19.75 7.63 3.86
N ALA A 80 -20.45 7.77 4.98
CA ALA A 80 -19.85 7.54 6.28
C ALA A 80 -19.66 6.04 6.59
N GLY A 81 -19.01 5.71 7.71
CA GLY A 81 -18.57 4.36 8.06
C GLY A 81 -19.63 3.47 8.73
N ASN A 82 -19.18 2.40 9.41
CA ASN A 82 -20.12 1.45 10.01
C ASN A 82 -21.00 2.11 11.10
N GLY A 83 -22.32 1.96 10.97
CA GLY A 83 -23.28 2.56 11.89
C GLY A 83 -23.66 4.00 11.59
N SER A 84 -23.18 4.56 10.48
CA SER A 84 -23.47 5.94 10.13
C SER A 84 -24.88 6.14 9.59
N ALA A 85 -25.34 7.38 9.75
CA ALA A 85 -26.52 7.93 9.09
C ALA A 85 -26.13 9.28 8.44
N ALA A 86 -26.97 9.78 7.54
CA ALA A 86 -26.75 11.02 6.80
C ALA A 86 -26.55 12.22 7.73
N ASP A 87 -27.27 12.25 8.86
CA ASP A 87 -27.20 13.31 9.86
C ASP A 87 -25.79 13.46 10.49
N TRP A 88 -24.92 12.44 10.44
CA TRP A 88 -23.55 12.53 10.95
C TRP A 88 -22.72 13.63 10.26
N TRP A 89 -23.16 14.08 9.09
CA TRP A 89 -22.52 15.14 8.32
C TRP A 89 -23.06 16.54 8.64
N ASP A 90 -24.14 16.68 9.42
CA ASP A 90 -24.85 17.96 9.66
C ASP A 90 -23.94 19.14 10.00
N ASP A 91 -22.91 18.90 10.82
CA ASP A 91 -22.00 19.96 11.26
C ASP A 91 -21.02 20.38 10.14
N ALA A 92 -20.73 19.48 9.20
CA ALA A 92 -19.82 19.68 8.08
C ALA A 92 -20.51 20.19 6.80
N LEU A 93 -21.78 19.82 6.55
CA LEU A 93 -22.52 20.22 5.35
C LEU A 93 -22.51 21.74 5.09
N PRO A 94 -22.72 22.62 6.09
CA PRO A 94 -22.72 24.07 5.88
C PRO A 94 -21.34 24.64 5.57
N GLN A 95 -20.27 23.87 5.76
CA GLN A 95 -18.89 24.34 5.60
C GLN A 95 -18.39 24.21 4.15
N PHE A 96 -19.04 23.38 3.32
CA PHE A 96 -18.69 23.21 1.91
C PHE A 96 -19.08 24.43 1.07
N ARG A 97 -18.14 24.97 0.31
CA ARG A 97 -18.33 26.16 -0.53
C ARG A 97 -18.29 25.82 -2.01
N HIS A 98 -17.44 24.88 -2.41
CA HIS A 98 -17.20 24.50 -3.80
C HIS A 98 -18.06 23.32 -4.24
N TYR A 99 -18.30 22.34 -3.36
CA TYR A 99 -19.17 21.21 -3.67
C TYR A 99 -20.62 21.44 -3.23
N ARG A 100 -21.54 20.71 -3.88
CA ARG A 100 -22.84 20.37 -3.32
C ARG A 100 -22.71 19.01 -2.61
N PRO A 101 -22.52 18.99 -1.27
CA PRO A 101 -22.39 17.73 -0.55
C PRO A 101 -23.71 16.98 -0.48
N VAL A 102 -23.68 15.67 -0.70
CA VAL A 102 -24.83 14.77 -0.66
C VAL A 102 -24.49 13.56 0.21
N PRO A 103 -24.95 13.52 1.47
CA PRO A 103 -24.87 12.32 2.30
C PRO A 103 -25.61 11.15 1.67
N LEU A 104 -24.99 9.98 1.70
CA LEU A 104 -25.57 8.74 1.22
C LEU A 104 -25.90 7.80 2.38
N GLU A 105 -27.01 7.08 2.25
CA GLU A 105 -27.38 5.94 3.07
C GLU A 105 -27.68 4.77 2.14
N LEU A 106 -26.92 3.68 2.29
CA LEU A 106 -27.13 2.45 1.52
C LEU A 106 -28.17 1.57 2.22
N PRO A 107 -28.70 0.51 1.56
CA PRO A 107 -29.65 -0.40 2.16
C PRO A 107 -29.22 -0.90 3.56
N GLY A 108 -30.13 -0.78 4.53
CA GLY A 108 -29.85 -1.12 5.93
C GLY A 108 -29.08 -0.08 6.76
N PHE A 109 -28.64 1.05 6.19
CA PHE A 109 -28.04 2.18 6.91
C PHE A 109 -29.05 3.29 7.15
N GLY A 110 -28.91 4.00 8.27
CA GLY A 110 -29.72 5.16 8.60
C GLY A 110 -31.22 4.97 8.38
N ASP A 111 -31.82 5.89 7.66
CA ASP A 111 -33.25 5.93 7.35
C ASP A 111 -33.60 5.30 5.99
N HIS A 112 -32.63 4.68 5.30
CA HIS A 112 -32.88 3.95 4.06
C HIS A 112 -33.94 2.85 4.27
N PRO A 113 -34.98 2.75 3.42
CA PRO A 113 -36.11 1.84 3.66
C PRO A 113 -35.75 0.36 3.44
N GLU A 114 -34.86 0.07 2.50
CA GLU A 114 -34.52 -1.31 2.13
C GLU A 114 -33.70 -2.03 3.22
N PRO A 115 -33.83 -3.37 3.34
CA PRO A 115 -33.01 -4.16 4.26
C PRO A 115 -31.53 -4.16 3.85
N PRO A 116 -30.61 -4.54 4.75
CA PRO A 116 -29.20 -4.74 4.39
C PRO A 116 -29.05 -5.68 3.19
N CYS A 117 -28.15 -5.34 2.26
CA CYS A 117 -27.83 -6.23 1.13
C CYS A 117 -27.16 -7.53 1.60
N GLU A 118 -27.27 -8.57 0.77
CA GLU A 118 -26.80 -9.93 1.07
C GLU A 118 -25.28 -10.08 0.96
N ASP A 119 -24.63 -9.31 0.09
CA ASP A 119 -23.19 -9.36 -0.15
C ASP A 119 -22.59 -8.01 -0.59
N LEU A 120 -21.26 -7.96 -0.74
CA LEU A 120 -20.53 -6.75 -1.15
C LEU A 120 -20.86 -6.32 -2.59
N ASP A 121 -21.16 -7.27 -3.47
CA ASP A 121 -21.52 -6.99 -4.87
C ASP A 121 -22.85 -6.25 -4.96
N ALA A 122 -23.84 -6.68 -4.19
CA ALA A 122 -25.14 -6.02 -4.09
C ALA A 122 -25.01 -4.62 -3.48
N TYR A 123 -24.17 -4.43 -2.46
CA TYR A 123 -23.88 -3.09 -1.94
C TYR A 123 -23.17 -2.19 -2.96
N ALA A 124 -22.21 -2.73 -3.72
CA ALA A 124 -21.53 -1.98 -4.76
C ALA A 124 -22.52 -1.56 -5.86
N GLN A 125 -23.44 -2.44 -6.24
CA GLN A 125 -24.51 -2.11 -7.18
C GLN A 125 -25.46 -1.02 -6.62
N ALA A 126 -25.90 -1.15 -5.37
CA ALA A 126 -26.74 -0.14 -4.73
C ALA A 126 -26.05 1.23 -4.67
N LEU A 127 -24.74 1.27 -4.43
CA LEU A 127 -23.96 2.51 -4.48
C LEU A 127 -23.91 3.11 -5.89
N LEU A 128 -23.71 2.29 -6.92
CA LEU A 128 -23.71 2.73 -8.31
C LEU A 128 -25.08 3.25 -8.75
N ASP A 129 -26.17 2.67 -8.25
CA ASP A 129 -27.54 3.10 -8.57
C ASP A 129 -27.91 4.39 -7.82
N ALA A 130 -27.35 4.60 -6.62
CA ALA A 130 -27.54 5.81 -5.82
C ALA A 130 -26.66 7.00 -6.26
N THR A 131 -25.74 6.82 -7.22
CA THR A 131 -24.77 7.85 -7.62
C THR A 131 -24.69 8.04 -9.12
N GLU A 132 -24.51 9.29 -9.54
CA GLU A 132 -24.26 9.65 -10.93
C GLU A 132 -22.75 9.64 -11.23
N ALA A 133 -22.40 9.19 -12.44
CA ALA A 133 -21.00 9.12 -12.86
C ALA A 133 -20.39 10.53 -13.06
N GLY A 134 -19.09 10.66 -12.85
CA GLY A 134 -18.34 11.91 -13.04
C GLY A 134 -18.38 12.87 -11.85
N HIS A 135 -18.90 12.44 -10.70
CA HIS A 135 -18.89 13.19 -9.45
C HIS A 135 -17.88 12.65 -8.44
N ALA A 136 -17.57 13.45 -7.42
CA ALA A 136 -16.64 13.07 -6.38
C ALA A 136 -17.33 12.25 -5.27
N ILE A 137 -16.58 11.38 -4.60
CA ILE A 137 -17.03 10.63 -3.42
C ILE A 137 -15.99 10.66 -2.31
N VAL A 138 -16.46 10.79 -1.08
CA VAL A 138 -15.69 10.50 0.13
C VAL A 138 -16.33 9.32 0.83
N ALA A 139 -15.53 8.31 1.15
CA ALA A 139 -15.98 7.15 1.91
C ALA A 139 -15.08 6.84 3.08
N VAL A 140 -15.67 6.35 4.18
CA VAL A 140 -14.95 6.18 5.45
C VAL A 140 -15.02 4.74 5.95
N GLY A 141 -13.89 4.23 6.45
CA GLY A 141 -13.85 2.97 7.17
C GLY A 141 -14.29 1.79 6.29
N VAL A 142 -15.33 1.09 6.73
CA VAL A 142 -15.84 -0.10 6.03
C VAL A 142 -16.47 0.23 4.67
N ASN A 143 -17.13 1.38 4.56
CA ASN A 143 -17.82 1.73 3.33
C ASN A 143 -16.88 2.21 2.22
N ALA A 144 -15.61 2.48 2.55
CA ALA A 144 -14.57 2.63 1.54
C ALA A 144 -14.36 1.35 0.71
N LEU A 145 -14.59 0.16 1.29
CA LEU A 145 -14.58 -1.09 0.51
C LEU A 145 -15.67 -1.08 -0.55
N LEU A 146 -16.87 -0.59 -0.23
CA LEU A 146 -17.99 -0.57 -1.16
C LEU A 146 -17.69 0.32 -2.37
N VAL A 147 -17.00 1.45 -2.16
CA VAL A 147 -16.49 2.29 -3.26
C VAL A 147 -15.49 1.51 -4.12
N LEU A 148 -14.56 0.78 -3.52
CA LEU A 148 -13.56 0.00 -4.26
C LEU A 148 -14.20 -1.12 -5.09
N HIS A 149 -15.18 -1.84 -4.54
CA HIS A 149 -15.97 -2.84 -5.28
C HIS A 149 -16.80 -2.19 -6.39
N ALA A 150 -17.35 -1.00 -6.17
CA ALA A 150 -18.05 -0.25 -7.21
C ALA A 150 -17.12 0.17 -8.36
N LEU A 151 -15.91 0.65 -8.05
CA LEU A 151 -14.89 1.01 -9.05
C LEU A 151 -14.37 -0.20 -9.83
N GLN A 152 -14.19 -1.33 -9.17
CA GLN A 152 -13.84 -2.59 -9.83
C GLN A 152 -14.89 -2.98 -10.89
N ARG A 153 -16.19 -2.77 -10.58
CA ARG A 153 -17.30 -3.08 -11.48
C ARG A 153 -17.49 -2.03 -12.57
N ARG A 154 -17.30 -0.75 -12.25
CA ARG A 154 -17.45 0.38 -13.17
C ARG A 154 -16.29 1.37 -13.01
N PRO A 155 -15.13 1.08 -13.63
CA PRO A 155 -13.98 1.96 -13.61
C PRO A 155 -14.33 3.35 -14.15
N GLY A 156 -13.79 4.39 -13.55
CA GLY A 156 -14.02 5.79 -13.89
C GLY A 156 -15.38 6.34 -13.46
N HIS A 157 -16.17 5.62 -12.65
CA HIS A 157 -17.48 6.11 -12.21
C HIS A 157 -17.38 7.39 -11.39
N PHE A 158 -16.39 7.52 -10.51
CA PHE A 158 -16.17 8.74 -9.73
C PHE A 158 -15.04 9.58 -10.32
N SER A 159 -15.23 10.91 -10.41
CA SER A 159 -14.19 11.82 -10.88
C SER A 159 -13.05 12.00 -9.87
N ARG A 160 -13.32 11.71 -8.60
CA ARG A 160 -12.38 11.74 -7.47
C ARG A 160 -12.89 10.82 -6.37
N SER A 161 -12.04 9.92 -5.90
CA SER A 161 -12.36 8.99 -4.81
C SER A 161 -11.45 9.22 -3.62
N VAL A 162 -12.02 9.72 -2.51
CA VAL A 162 -11.29 9.97 -1.26
C VAL A 162 -11.70 8.93 -0.22
N LEU A 163 -10.76 8.08 0.19
CA LEU A 163 -11.01 6.99 1.13
C LEU A 163 -10.32 7.28 2.46
N LEU A 164 -11.10 7.58 3.48
CA LEU A 164 -10.60 7.88 4.82
C LEU A 164 -10.55 6.61 5.67
N SER A 165 -9.34 6.27 6.12
CA SER A 165 -9.06 5.11 6.97
C SER A 165 -9.78 3.82 6.52
N PRO A 166 -9.59 3.29 5.31
CA PRO A 166 -10.32 2.11 4.82
C PRO A 166 -10.08 0.84 5.66
N VAL A 167 -11.14 0.05 5.84
CA VAL A 167 -11.09 -1.30 6.46
C VAL A 167 -10.84 -2.34 5.38
N GLY A 168 -10.03 -3.37 5.65
CA GLY A 168 -9.81 -4.46 4.69
C GLY A 168 -8.45 -5.13 4.82
N ALA A 169 -7.41 -4.36 5.15
CA ALA A 169 -6.10 -4.91 5.42
C ALA A 169 -6.06 -5.77 6.70
N PHE A 170 -5.34 -6.89 6.61
CA PHE A 170 -5.04 -7.86 7.68
C PHE A 170 -6.24 -8.45 8.41
N LEU A 171 -7.41 -8.57 7.78
CA LEU A 171 -8.62 -9.09 8.43
C LEU A 171 -8.42 -10.44 9.14
N TRP A 172 -7.57 -11.33 8.61
CA TRP A 172 -7.26 -12.63 9.23
C TRP A 172 -6.44 -12.54 10.52
N GLN A 173 -5.67 -11.47 10.71
CA GLN A 173 -4.84 -11.26 11.90
C GLN A 173 -5.60 -10.56 13.02
N ARG A 174 -6.69 -9.87 12.69
CA ARG A 174 -7.38 -9.05 13.67
C ARG A 174 -8.03 -9.94 14.72
N HIS A 175 -7.61 -9.75 15.97
CA HIS A 175 -8.26 -10.34 17.13
C HIS A 175 -9.67 -9.79 17.33
N LEU A 176 -9.95 -8.55 16.87
CA LEU A 176 -11.24 -7.91 17.04
C LEU A 176 -12.37 -8.65 16.28
N PRO A 177 -12.30 -8.94 14.96
CA PRO A 177 -13.25 -9.83 14.29
C PRO A 177 -13.40 -11.20 14.97
N LYS A 178 -12.31 -11.81 15.45
CA LYS A 178 -12.37 -13.09 16.21
C LYS A 178 -13.13 -12.95 17.53
N LEU A 179 -12.93 -11.85 18.25
CA LEU A 179 -13.66 -11.51 19.47
C LEU A 179 -15.13 -11.22 19.14
N MET A 180 -15.37 -10.53 18.02
CA MET A 180 -16.70 -10.20 17.51
C MET A 180 -17.40 -11.39 16.83
N THR A 181 -16.79 -12.56 16.70
CA THR A 181 -17.42 -13.75 16.10
C THR A 181 -18.75 -14.14 16.77
N PRO A 182 -18.89 -14.12 18.12
CA PRO A 182 -20.15 -14.45 18.76
C PRO A 182 -21.21 -13.37 18.51
N ARG A 183 -22.31 -13.76 17.86
CA ARG A 183 -23.47 -12.87 17.58
C ARG A 183 -23.96 -12.09 18.82
N PRO A 184 -24.08 -12.68 20.03
CA PRO A 184 -24.54 -11.93 21.21
C PRO A 184 -23.63 -10.74 21.54
N LEU A 185 -22.32 -10.87 21.36
CA LEU A 185 -21.38 -9.78 21.62
C LEU A 185 -21.50 -8.67 20.56
N ARG A 186 -21.77 -9.01 19.29
CA ARG A 186 -22.08 -8.02 18.24
C ARG A 186 -23.27 -7.17 18.61
N HIS A 187 -24.36 -7.81 19.03
CA HIS A 187 -25.57 -7.11 19.46
C HIS A 187 -25.35 -6.29 20.73
N ALA A 188 -24.56 -6.78 21.69
CA ALA A 188 -24.23 -6.02 22.90
C ALA A 188 -23.41 -4.75 22.58
N ILE A 189 -22.40 -4.85 21.72
CA ILE A 189 -21.61 -3.68 21.30
C ILE A 189 -22.46 -2.73 20.47
N HIS A 190 -23.29 -3.24 19.57
CA HIS A 190 -24.23 -2.42 18.81
C HIS A 190 -25.15 -1.64 19.76
N TRP A 191 -25.74 -2.32 20.74
CA TRP A 191 -26.58 -1.68 21.76
C TRP A 191 -25.83 -0.62 22.57
N LEU A 192 -24.58 -0.89 22.99
CA LEU A 192 -23.75 0.08 23.70
C LEU A 192 -23.41 1.30 22.85
N LEU A 193 -23.10 1.11 21.56
CA LEU A 193 -22.86 2.20 20.63
C LEU A 193 -24.13 3.05 20.41
N SER A 194 -25.29 2.40 20.34
CA SER A 194 -26.58 3.06 20.16
C SER A 194 -27.00 3.92 21.36
N HIS A 195 -26.78 3.43 22.59
CA HIS A 195 -27.30 4.08 23.81
C HIS A 195 -26.24 4.84 24.60
N HIS A 196 -24.98 4.41 24.54
CA HIS A 196 -23.87 4.95 25.34
C HIS A 196 -22.58 5.20 24.50
N PRO A 197 -22.66 5.92 23.36
CA PRO A 197 -21.51 6.13 22.47
C PRO A 197 -20.34 6.86 23.16
N ALA A 198 -20.61 7.67 24.20
CA ALA A 198 -19.57 8.34 24.98
C ALA A 198 -18.58 7.37 25.65
N LEU A 199 -18.96 6.11 25.90
CA LEU A 199 -18.03 5.07 26.42
C LEU A 199 -16.89 4.78 25.44
N PHE A 200 -17.08 5.07 24.16
CA PHE A 200 -16.10 4.86 23.08
C PHE A 200 -15.43 6.15 22.63
N ALA A 201 -15.68 7.28 23.30
CA ALA A 201 -15.17 8.61 22.93
C ALA A 201 -13.67 8.61 22.57
N ARG A 202 -12.84 7.99 23.42
CA ARG A 202 -11.37 7.93 23.24
C ARG A 202 -10.92 7.14 22.01
N LYS A 203 -11.79 6.30 21.42
CA LYS A 203 -11.53 5.58 20.17
C LYS A 203 -11.93 6.42 18.95
N PHE A 204 -13.00 7.18 19.08
CA PHE A 204 -13.55 8.01 18.01
C PHE A 204 -12.71 9.26 17.76
N SER A 205 -12.31 9.91 18.85
CA SER A 205 -11.66 11.21 18.80
C SER A 205 -10.69 11.41 19.97
N HIS A 206 -9.74 12.31 19.76
CA HIS A 206 -8.93 12.90 20.84
C HIS A 206 -9.62 14.12 21.47
N ARG A 207 -10.66 14.68 20.83
CA ARG A 207 -11.49 15.76 21.31
C ARG A 207 -12.70 15.21 22.06
N THR A 208 -13.20 15.99 23.02
CA THR A 208 -14.47 15.71 23.68
C THR A 208 -15.60 16.27 22.85
N TRP A 209 -16.55 15.44 22.44
CA TRP A 209 -17.71 15.91 21.70
C TRP A 209 -18.81 16.44 22.62
N THR A 210 -19.69 17.25 22.04
CA THR A 210 -20.89 17.71 22.72
C THR A 210 -21.87 16.55 22.95
N ARG A 211 -22.78 16.71 23.92
CA ARG A 211 -23.86 15.74 24.15
C ARG A 211 -24.78 15.60 22.93
N ALA A 212 -24.92 16.64 22.10
CA ALA A 212 -25.70 16.57 20.88
C ALA A 212 -25.03 15.65 19.85
N GLN A 213 -23.72 15.81 19.63
CA GLN A 213 -22.94 14.97 18.73
C GLN A 213 -22.94 13.49 19.16
N TYR A 214 -22.73 13.18 20.44
CA TYR A 214 -22.84 11.79 20.92
C TYR A 214 -24.25 11.22 20.73
N ARG A 215 -25.30 12.01 21.00
CA ARG A 215 -26.68 11.55 20.76
C ARG A 215 -26.94 11.26 19.29
N ARG A 216 -26.46 12.12 18.39
CA ARG A 216 -26.57 11.93 16.94
C ARG A 216 -25.86 10.65 16.49
N MET A 217 -24.63 10.43 16.98
CA MET A 217 -23.91 9.18 16.73
C MET A 217 -24.67 7.95 17.20
N GLY A 218 -25.14 7.95 18.46
CA GLY A 218 -25.90 6.84 19.01
C GLY A 218 -27.20 6.57 18.23
N ALA A 219 -27.90 7.62 17.82
CA ALA A 219 -29.09 7.50 16.99
C ALA A 219 -28.79 6.86 15.62
N GLY A 220 -27.68 7.23 14.96
CA GLY A 220 -27.24 6.58 13.72
C GLY A 220 -26.98 5.08 13.91
N TYR A 221 -26.26 4.72 14.98
CA TYR A 221 -26.05 3.31 15.32
C TYR A 221 -27.38 2.58 15.56
N ALA A 222 -28.33 3.19 16.27
CA ALA A 222 -29.63 2.59 16.55
C ALA A 222 -30.42 2.28 15.26
N ARG A 223 -30.30 3.12 14.22
CA ARG A 223 -30.97 2.95 12.93
C ARG A 223 -30.24 2.00 11.98
N CYS A 224 -28.95 1.76 12.19
CA CYS A 224 -28.14 0.90 11.33
C CYS A 224 -28.47 -0.59 11.51
N ARG A 225 -29.35 -1.12 10.65
CA ARG A 225 -29.66 -2.55 10.52
C ARG A 225 -28.51 -3.35 9.91
N ALA A 226 -27.66 -2.68 9.13
CA ALA A 226 -26.52 -3.28 8.45
C ALA A 226 -25.31 -3.55 9.39
N PHE A 227 -25.32 -3.01 10.62
CA PHE A 227 -24.18 -3.09 11.54
C PHE A 227 -23.73 -4.53 11.82
N VAL A 228 -24.66 -5.43 12.17
CA VAL A 228 -24.35 -6.83 12.48
C VAL A 228 -24.04 -7.65 11.23
N PRO A 229 -24.85 -7.60 10.15
CA PRO A 229 -24.57 -8.34 8.92
C PRO A 229 -23.23 -7.98 8.27
N HIS A 230 -22.80 -6.72 8.31
CA HIS A 230 -21.53 -6.29 7.70
C HIS A 230 -20.31 -7.06 8.21
N TRP A 231 -20.32 -7.51 9.47
CA TRP A 231 -19.24 -8.31 10.02
C TRP A 231 -19.09 -9.68 9.34
N ASP A 232 -20.17 -10.21 8.77
CA ASP A 232 -20.15 -11.46 8.01
C ASP A 232 -19.74 -11.23 6.54
N LEU A 233 -19.87 -10.00 6.03
CA LEU A 233 -19.48 -9.62 4.67
C LEU A 233 -17.99 -9.25 4.56
N VAL A 234 -17.44 -8.60 5.60
CA VAL A 234 -16.06 -8.09 5.60
C VAL A 234 -15.12 -9.17 6.15
N ARG A 235 -14.90 -10.20 5.33
CA ARG A 235 -14.01 -11.32 5.63
C ARG A 235 -12.73 -11.26 4.81
N ALA A 236 -11.70 -11.95 5.25
CA ALA A 236 -10.39 -11.96 4.58
C ALA A 236 -10.45 -12.53 3.15
N ASP A 237 -11.38 -13.45 2.89
CA ASP A 237 -11.60 -14.12 1.60
C ASP A 237 -12.47 -13.31 0.63
N THR A 238 -13.32 -12.41 1.12
CA THR A 238 -14.29 -11.68 0.29
C THR A 238 -13.98 -10.19 0.14
N ALA A 239 -13.40 -9.56 1.18
CA ALA A 239 -13.33 -8.09 1.25
C ALA A 239 -12.40 -7.46 0.21
N LEU A 240 -11.30 -8.15 -0.13
CA LEU A 240 -10.23 -7.60 -0.98
C LEU A 240 -10.21 -8.22 -2.38
N ASN A 241 -11.25 -8.96 -2.74
CA ASN A 241 -11.29 -9.69 -4.01
C ASN A 241 -11.13 -8.73 -5.19
N LEU A 242 -10.17 -9.01 -6.08
CA LEU A 242 -9.91 -8.30 -7.33
C LEU A 242 -9.59 -6.80 -7.21
N LEU A 243 -9.33 -6.29 -6.02
CA LEU A 243 -9.02 -4.88 -5.82
C LEU A 243 -7.67 -4.46 -6.44
N GLU A 244 -6.79 -5.42 -6.73
CA GLU A 244 -5.55 -5.18 -7.45
C GLU A 244 -5.77 -4.70 -8.90
N TRP A 245 -6.99 -4.84 -9.44
CA TRP A 245 -7.35 -4.42 -10.80
C TRP A 245 -7.98 -3.03 -10.87
N VAL A 246 -8.23 -2.39 -9.73
CA VAL A 246 -8.68 -1.00 -9.71
C VAL A 246 -7.54 -0.12 -10.23
N THR A 247 -7.83 0.65 -11.29
CA THR A 247 -6.87 1.57 -11.95
C THR A 247 -7.21 3.04 -11.72
N ASP A 248 -8.36 3.30 -11.11
CA ASP A 248 -8.85 4.63 -10.78
C ASP A 248 -7.88 5.42 -9.89
N ARG A 249 -7.98 6.74 -9.98
CA ARG A 249 -7.32 7.64 -9.04
C ARG A 249 -7.98 7.55 -7.67
N ILE A 250 -7.18 7.20 -6.67
CA ILE A 250 -7.62 7.02 -5.27
C ILE A 250 -6.74 7.86 -4.35
N GLU A 251 -7.40 8.66 -3.51
CA GLU A 251 -6.77 9.42 -2.44
C GLU A 251 -7.04 8.72 -1.11
N LEU A 252 -6.04 8.06 -0.54
CA LEU A 252 -6.14 7.50 0.81
C LEU A 252 -5.76 8.56 1.83
N VAL A 253 -6.60 8.69 2.85
CA VAL A 253 -6.40 9.67 3.91
C VAL A 253 -6.37 8.95 5.24
N TRP A 254 -5.43 9.34 6.11
CA TRP A 254 -5.34 8.82 7.47
C TRP A 254 -5.07 9.93 8.47
N GLY A 255 -5.78 9.90 9.60
CA GLY A 255 -5.42 10.69 10.77
C GLY A 255 -4.32 10.01 11.58
N ASP A 256 -3.31 10.75 12.03
CA ASP A 256 -2.23 10.22 12.88
C ASP A 256 -2.69 9.88 14.32
N ARG A 257 -3.90 10.30 14.71
CA ARG A 257 -4.56 9.98 15.98
C ARG A 257 -5.74 9.01 15.82
N ASP A 258 -5.90 8.37 14.66
CA ASP A 258 -6.90 7.31 14.49
C ASP A 258 -6.53 6.08 15.35
N ARG A 259 -7.36 5.81 16.35
CA ARG A 259 -7.20 4.69 17.30
C ARG A 259 -8.04 3.47 16.94
N LEU A 260 -8.87 3.56 15.90
CA LEU A 260 -9.67 2.45 15.39
C LEU A 260 -8.92 1.73 14.28
N LEU A 261 -8.35 2.50 13.35
CA LEU A 261 -7.65 1.98 12.18
C LEU A 261 -6.29 2.64 12.12
N GLY A 262 -5.26 1.95 12.61
CA GLY A 262 -3.92 2.51 12.68
C GLY A 262 -3.29 2.73 11.30
N ILE A 263 -2.60 3.86 11.15
CA ILE A 263 -1.85 4.31 9.97
C ILE A 263 -0.84 3.28 9.41
N ARG A 264 -0.37 2.35 10.24
CA ARG A 264 0.56 1.27 9.81
C ARG A 264 -0.03 0.39 8.71
N GLN A 265 -1.34 0.43 8.49
CA GLN A 265 -2.02 -0.30 7.41
C GLN A 265 -1.95 0.42 6.05
N ALA A 266 -1.51 1.68 5.98
CA ALA A 266 -1.40 2.41 4.72
C ALA A 266 -0.47 1.70 3.71
N ALA A 267 0.63 1.11 4.20
CA ALA A 267 1.53 0.32 3.38
C ALA A 267 0.84 -0.89 2.75
N ALA A 268 -0.02 -1.59 3.51
CA ALA A 268 -0.79 -2.72 3.00
C ALA A 268 -1.72 -2.29 1.86
N TRP A 269 -2.37 -1.13 1.98
CA TRP A 269 -3.25 -0.61 0.94
C TRP A 269 -2.55 -0.26 -0.36
N SER A 270 -1.28 0.16 -0.31
CA SER A 270 -0.48 0.33 -1.54
C SER A 270 -0.25 -0.97 -2.30
N ALA A 271 -0.21 -2.10 -1.58
CA ALA A 271 -0.04 -3.42 -2.17
C ALA A 271 -1.37 -4.05 -2.60
N ILE A 272 -2.46 -3.77 -1.88
CA ILE A 272 -3.82 -4.20 -2.24
C ILE A 272 -4.29 -3.49 -3.51
N LEU A 273 -4.12 -2.17 -3.58
CA LEU A 273 -4.49 -1.35 -4.74
C LEU A 273 -3.28 -1.20 -5.68
N ALA A 274 -2.74 -2.33 -6.15
CA ALA A 274 -1.44 -2.38 -6.81
C ALA A 274 -1.36 -1.59 -8.13
N ARG A 275 -2.49 -1.33 -8.79
CA ARG A 275 -2.60 -0.66 -10.10
C ARG A 275 -3.32 0.69 -10.07
N ALA A 276 -3.82 1.10 -8.91
CA ALA A 276 -4.52 2.37 -8.77
C ALA A 276 -3.54 3.54 -8.90
N ASP A 277 -3.98 4.68 -9.44
CA ASP A 277 -3.26 5.93 -9.24
C ASP A 277 -3.44 6.39 -7.78
N LEU A 278 -2.56 5.89 -6.91
CA LEU A 278 -2.73 5.94 -5.47
C LEU A 278 -1.91 7.06 -4.84
N THR A 279 -2.59 8.00 -4.19
CA THR A 279 -1.96 9.01 -3.34
C THR A 279 -2.35 8.80 -1.88
N ILE A 280 -1.45 9.18 -0.97
CA ILE A 280 -1.64 9.01 0.48
C ILE A 280 -1.39 10.33 1.20
N THR A 281 -2.39 10.79 1.94
CA THR A 281 -2.34 11.99 2.78
C THR A 281 -2.46 11.61 4.24
N LEU A 282 -1.56 12.18 5.05
CA LEU A 282 -1.57 12.01 6.50
C LEU A 282 -1.93 13.32 7.15
N GLN A 283 -3.01 13.29 7.92
CA GLN A 283 -3.51 14.46 8.62
C GLN A 283 -3.10 14.44 10.08
N ALA A 284 -2.37 15.49 10.47
CA ALA A 284 -1.91 15.67 11.84
C ALA A 284 -3.09 16.01 12.75
N GLY A 285 -3.16 15.34 13.89
CA GLY A 285 -4.21 15.53 14.89
C GLY A 285 -5.54 14.85 14.57
N TRP A 286 -5.79 14.42 13.33
CA TRP A 286 -7.09 13.84 12.97
C TRP A 286 -7.34 12.51 13.68
N GLY A 287 -8.54 12.38 14.27
CA GLY A 287 -9.09 11.13 14.78
C GLY A 287 -9.77 10.31 13.67
N HIS A 288 -10.70 9.44 14.06
CA HIS A 288 -11.44 8.61 13.09
C HIS A 288 -12.57 9.38 12.39
N TYR A 289 -13.13 10.40 13.05
CA TYR A 289 -14.26 11.20 12.54
C TYR A 289 -13.89 12.69 12.45
N PRO A 290 -12.94 13.09 11.57
CA PRO A 290 -12.45 14.46 11.49
C PRO A 290 -13.54 15.49 11.15
N TRP A 291 -14.57 15.09 10.42
CA TRP A 291 -15.70 15.96 10.08
C TRP A 291 -16.61 16.28 11.28
N ILE A 292 -16.56 15.48 12.36
CA ILE A 292 -17.23 15.78 13.63
C ILE A 292 -16.29 16.58 14.53
N ASP A 293 -14.98 16.25 14.52
CA ASP A 293 -13.96 16.90 15.34
C ASP A 293 -13.73 18.37 14.96
N ALA A 294 -13.68 18.64 13.66
CA ALA A 294 -13.31 19.93 13.08
C ALA A 294 -13.99 20.11 11.71
N PRO A 295 -15.32 20.30 11.65
CA PRO A 295 -16.09 20.29 10.40
C PRO A 295 -15.59 21.30 9.36
N ALA A 296 -15.25 22.53 9.79
CA ALA A 296 -14.76 23.58 8.89
C ALA A 296 -13.37 23.27 8.33
N GLU A 297 -12.46 22.74 9.17
CA GLU A 297 -11.12 22.34 8.77
C GLU A 297 -11.17 21.15 7.79
N PHE A 298 -12.03 20.16 8.08
CA PHE A 298 -12.25 19.01 7.22
C PHE A 298 -12.77 19.42 5.84
N ALA A 299 -13.82 20.25 5.78
CA ALA A 299 -14.39 20.70 4.51
C ALA A 299 -13.39 21.55 3.71
N ALA A 300 -12.70 22.49 4.37
CA ALA A 300 -11.69 23.32 3.72
C ALA A 300 -10.54 22.49 3.13
N TRP A 301 -10.04 21.50 3.88
CA TRP A 301 -9.00 20.60 3.38
C TRP A 301 -9.49 19.80 2.17
N LEU A 302 -10.68 19.22 2.27
CA LEU A 302 -11.22 18.39 1.21
C LEU A 302 -11.46 19.18 -0.08
N GLU A 303 -11.87 20.45 0.04
CA GLU A 303 -12.06 21.37 -1.08
C GLU A 303 -10.76 21.94 -1.65
N ALA A 304 -9.70 22.07 -0.85
CA ALA A 304 -8.38 22.51 -1.33
C ALA A 304 -7.79 21.54 -2.36
N GLY A 305 -8.11 20.24 -2.25
CA GLY A 305 -7.64 19.22 -3.19
C GLY A 305 -6.15 18.92 -3.05
N ASP A 306 -5.56 19.18 -1.87
CA ASP A 306 -4.16 18.91 -1.59
C ASP A 306 -3.84 17.42 -1.76
N ALA A 307 -3.11 17.11 -2.84
CA ALA A 307 -2.68 15.76 -3.12
C ALA A 307 -1.56 15.36 -2.16
N GLY A 308 -1.68 14.15 -1.61
CA GLY A 308 -0.65 13.53 -0.79
C GLY A 308 0.59 13.13 -1.59
N PHE A 309 1.37 12.21 -1.05
CA PHE A 309 2.47 11.61 -1.81
C PHE A 309 1.99 10.42 -2.62
N VAL A 310 2.62 10.17 -3.77
CA VAL A 310 2.31 9.01 -4.63
C VAL A 310 2.82 7.74 -3.96
N ALA A 311 1.97 6.72 -3.84
CA ALA A 311 2.29 5.52 -3.07
C ALA A 311 3.17 4.52 -3.83
N HIS A 312 3.02 4.44 -5.15
CA HIS A 312 3.67 3.41 -5.99
C HIS A 312 5.00 3.82 -6.60
N THR A 313 5.62 4.87 -6.06
CA THR A 313 7.00 5.21 -6.37
C THR A 313 7.95 4.55 -5.36
N LYS A 314 9.26 4.55 -5.67
CA LYS A 314 10.31 4.11 -4.75
C LYS A 314 10.25 4.89 -3.43
N GLY A 315 10.12 6.21 -3.54
CA GLY A 315 9.98 7.13 -2.42
C GLY A 315 8.71 6.89 -1.60
N GLY A 316 7.58 6.71 -2.28
CA GLY A 316 6.30 6.38 -1.67
C GLY A 316 6.35 5.11 -0.82
N ARG A 317 6.89 4.02 -1.38
CA ARG A 317 7.01 2.74 -0.67
C ARG A 317 8.01 2.79 0.49
N LEU A 318 9.13 3.50 0.33
CA LEU A 318 10.08 3.71 1.44
C LEU A 318 9.46 4.49 2.58
N LYS A 319 8.69 5.55 2.27
CA LYS A 319 7.95 6.32 3.28
C LYS A 319 6.93 5.44 3.99
N LEU A 320 6.16 4.64 3.26
CA LEU A 320 5.18 3.71 3.84
C LEU A 320 5.84 2.63 4.71
N ALA A 321 6.97 2.09 4.27
CA ALA A 321 7.75 1.13 5.04
C ALA A 321 8.28 1.74 6.36
N ALA A 322 8.84 2.95 6.30
CA ALA A 322 9.31 3.67 7.47
C ALA A 322 8.16 3.94 8.47
N MET A 323 7.00 4.39 7.97
CA MET A 323 5.80 4.60 8.79
C MET A 323 5.28 3.31 9.44
N ALA A 324 5.42 2.17 8.77
CA ALA A 324 5.07 0.87 9.32
C ALA A 324 6.07 0.39 10.39
N GLY A 325 7.24 1.04 10.50
CA GLY A 325 8.30 0.72 11.47
C GLY A 325 9.38 -0.21 10.92
N LEU A 326 9.51 -0.34 9.60
CA LEU A 326 10.66 -1.02 9.00
C LEU A 326 11.91 -0.14 9.10
N PRO A 327 13.11 -0.74 9.22
CA PRO A 327 14.36 -0.01 9.25
C PRO A 327 14.69 0.51 7.84
N VAL A 328 14.21 1.70 7.53
CA VAL A 328 14.50 2.41 6.28
C VAL A 328 15.49 3.52 6.59
N PRO A 329 16.59 3.67 5.83
CA PRO A 329 17.49 4.81 6.00
C PRO A 329 16.70 6.12 5.80
N PRO A 330 17.01 7.20 6.55
CA PRO A 330 16.36 8.49 6.35
C PRO A 330 16.27 8.86 4.86
N ALA A 331 15.08 9.17 4.38
CA ALA A 331 14.82 9.43 2.98
C ALA A 331 13.84 10.60 2.81
N LEU A 332 14.04 11.38 1.74
CA LEU A 332 13.20 12.49 1.35
C LEU A 332 12.87 12.40 -0.14
N SER A 333 11.58 12.32 -0.46
CA SER A 333 11.06 12.45 -1.83
C SER A 333 10.86 13.91 -2.21
N LEU A 334 11.30 14.25 -3.41
CA LEU A 334 11.29 15.60 -3.98
C LEU A 334 10.73 15.57 -5.41
N ASN A 335 9.83 16.49 -5.70
CA ASN A 335 9.25 16.68 -7.06
C ASN A 335 9.67 18.02 -7.66
N ARG A 336 10.54 18.76 -6.97
CA ARG A 336 11.07 20.06 -7.39
C ARG A 336 12.50 20.23 -6.87
N ALA A 337 13.35 20.88 -7.65
CA ALA A 337 14.76 21.04 -7.31
C ALA A 337 14.99 22.01 -6.16
N ASP A 338 14.10 23.00 -6.00
CA ASP A 338 14.14 24.07 -5.01
C ASP A 338 13.35 23.75 -3.72
N ASP A 339 13.10 22.47 -3.43
CA ASP A 339 12.29 22.09 -2.28
C ASP A 339 12.92 22.57 -0.95
N PRO A 340 12.21 23.38 -0.15
CA PRO A 340 12.77 24.01 1.04
C PRO A 340 13.10 23.00 2.15
N ARG A 341 12.64 21.75 2.05
CA ARG A 341 12.93 20.70 3.02
C ARG A 341 14.33 20.11 2.84
N LEU A 342 14.88 20.14 1.62
CA LEU A 342 16.15 19.47 1.31
C LEU A 342 17.32 20.00 2.15
N PRO A 343 17.57 21.33 2.29
CA PRO A 343 18.71 21.83 3.06
C PRO A 343 18.66 21.39 4.53
N GLY A 344 17.51 21.48 5.18
CA GLY A 344 17.34 21.05 6.57
C GLY A 344 17.48 19.54 6.74
N PHE A 345 17.02 18.76 5.77
CA PHE A 345 17.16 17.30 5.77
C PHE A 345 18.63 16.88 5.65
N LEU A 346 19.41 17.47 4.74
CA LEU A 346 20.84 17.21 4.61
C LEU A 346 21.62 17.64 5.86
N ALA A 347 21.32 18.83 6.39
CA ALA A 347 21.96 19.37 7.57
C ALA A 347 21.70 18.55 8.85
N SER A 348 20.64 17.72 8.88
CA SER A 348 20.37 16.82 10.01
C SER A 348 21.44 15.75 10.22
N GLN A 349 22.22 15.43 9.17
CA GLN A 349 23.30 14.43 9.18
C GLN A 349 24.46 14.91 8.29
N PRO A 350 25.26 15.90 8.72
CA PRO A 350 26.23 16.59 7.88
C PRO A 350 27.36 15.68 7.35
N ASP A 351 27.73 14.66 8.12
CA ASP A 351 28.78 13.70 7.76
C ASP A 351 28.26 12.51 6.96
N ALA A 352 26.95 12.45 6.69
CA ALA A 352 26.36 11.37 5.91
C ALA A 352 26.63 11.55 4.42
N LEU A 353 26.82 10.41 3.75
CA LEU A 353 26.75 10.32 2.30
C LEU A 353 25.32 9.99 1.88
N TRP A 354 24.97 10.35 0.65
CA TRP A 354 23.61 10.27 0.13
C TRP A 354 23.57 9.43 -1.16
N ALA A 355 22.47 8.70 -1.30
CA ALA A 355 22.03 8.09 -2.54
C ALA A 355 20.92 8.96 -3.13
N ILE A 356 21.11 9.46 -4.34
CA ILE A 356 20.13 10.24 -5.08
C ILE A 356 19.61 9.36 -6.22
N ARG A 357 18.35 8.93 -6.08
CA ARG A 357 17.72 7.88 -6.88
C ARG A 357 16.52 8.45 -7.64
N SER A 358 16.32 8.03 -8.89
CA SER A 358 15.03 8.22 -9.57
C SER A 358 13.89 7.52 -8.84
N SER A 359 12.67 8.03 -9.01
CA SER A 359 11.48 7.47 -8.38
C SER A 359 10.24 7.70 -9.24
N SER A 360 10.29 7.35 -10.52
CA SER A 360 9.19 7.66 -11.45
C SER A 360 7.97 6.74 -11.28
N HIS A 361 6.79 7.23 -11.65
CA HIS A 361 5.55 6.46 -11.56
C HIS A 361 5.59 5.19 -12.42
N GLY A 362 6.27 5.21 -13.58
CA GLY A 362 6.39 4.06 -14.48
C GLY A 362 7.55 3.09 -14.18
N GLU A 363 8.38 3.36 -13.15
CA GLU A 363 9.57 2.56 -12.86
C GLU A 363 9.22 1.25 -12.13
N ASP A 364 8.36 1.35 -11.12
CA ASP A 364 8.09 0.29 -10.13
C ASP A 364 6.59 -0.07 -10.06
N GLN A 365 5.97 -0.35 -11.20
CA GLN A 365 4.56 -0.76 -11.29
C GLN A 365 4.37 -2.26 -11.05
N ALA A 366 3.14 -2.65 -10.71
CA ALA A 366 2.80 -4.06 -10.46
C ALA A 366 3.09 -4.97 -11.67
N ASP A 367 2.83 -4.47 -12.88
CA ASP A 367 2.93 -5.21 -14.15
C ASP A 367 4.17 -4.86 -14.99
N ALA A 368 4.92 -3.83 -14.59
CA ALA A 368 6.07 -3.35 -15.34
C ALA A 368 7.18 -2.92 -14.36
N ALA A 369 8.33 -3.59 -14.48
CA ALA A 369 9.54 -3.24 -13.75
C ALA A 369 10.62 -2.85 -14.75
N ASN A 370 11.02 -1.58 -14.68
CA ASN A 370 12.00 -1.00 -15.59
C ASN A 370 13.33 -0.77 -14.85
N ALA A 371 13.93 -1.87 -14.39
CA ALA A 371 15.22 -1.78 -13.68
C ALA A 371 16.31 -1.21 -14.60
N GLY A 372 17.03 -0.19 -14.13
CA GLY A 372 18.18 0.37 -14.83
C GLY A 372 17.87 1.39 -15.93
N LEU A 373 16.62 1.84 -16.08
CA LEU A 373 16.30 2.91 -17.05
C LEU A 373 16.74 4.31 -16.61
N HIS A 374 17.07 4.51 -15.33
CA HIS A 374 17.33 5.82 -14.77
C HIS A 374 18.59 5.85 -13.89
N THR A 375 19.22 7.03 -13.86
CA THR A 375 20.49 7.28 -13.17
C THR A 375 20.30 7.27 -11.66
N THR A 376 21.24 6.62 -10.96
CA THR A 376 21.37 6.69 -9.50
C THR A 376 22.77 7.18 -9.17
N PHE A 377 22.86 8.22 -8.34
CA PHE A 377 24.12 8.71 -7.80
C PHE A 377 24.31 8.19 -6.38
N LEU A 378 25.44 7.56 -6.12
CA LEU A 378 25.74 6.95 -4.83
C LEU A 378 26.92 7.64 -4.17
N ARG A 379 26.94 7.63 -2.84
CA ARG A 379 28.02 8.19 -2.01
C ARG A 379 28.24 9.69 -2.21
N GLU A 380 27.19 10.42 -2.54
CA GLU A 380 27.27 11.86 -2.78
C GLU A 380 27.33 12.62 -1.45
N PRO A 381 28.26 13.56 -1.27
CA PRO A 381 28.26 14.42 -0.09
C PRO A 381 27.06 15.36 -0.10
N ALA A 382 26.67 15.87 1.07
CA ALA A 382 25.54 16.79 1.22
C ALA A 382 25.64 18.03 0.29
N SER A 383 26.85 18.50 0.00
CA SER A 383 27.09 19.64 -0.89
C SER A 383 26.75 19.38 -2.37
N GLN A 384 26.75 18.12 -2.81
CA GLN A 384 26.46 17.74 -4.20
C GLN A 384 25.01 17.32 -4.41
N ALA A 385 24.31 16.92 -3.35
CA ALA A 385 22.94 16.42 -3.44
C ALA A 385 21.97 17.38 -4.16
N PRO A 386 21.94 18.71 -3.90
CA PRO A 386 21.05 19.63 -4.62
C PRO A 386 21.29 19.64 -6.14
N THR A 387 22.56 19.63 -6.57
CA THR A 387 22.93 19.58 -7.99
C THR A 387 22.43 18.29 -8.64
N ARG A 388 22.60 17.14 -7.99
CA ARG A 388 22.12 15.84 -8.49
C ARG A 388 20.60 15.75 -8.56
N VAL A 389 19.90 16.33 -7.59
CA VAL A 389 18.44 16.43 -7.62
C VAL A 389 17.98 17.26 -8.82
N ALA A 390 18.59 18.43 -9.05
CA ALA A 390 18.29 19.27 -10.21
C ALA A 390 18.56 18.52 -11.52
N GLU A 391 19.71 17.85 -11.65
CA GLU A 391 20.09 17.06 -12.83
C GLU A 391 19.04 16.01 -13.20
N LEU A 392 18.52 15.27 -12.21
CA LEU A 392 17.50 14.25 -12.42
C LEU A 392 16.14 14.85 -12.82
N LEU A 393 15.71 15.91 -12.12
CA LEU A 393 14.40 16.54 -12.38
C LEU A 393 14.38 17.30 -13.71
N ASP A 394 15.46 18.01 -14.06
CA ASP A 394 15.62 18.68 -15.36
C ASP A 394 15.70 17.66 -16.51
N GLY A 395 16.15 16.44 -16.21
CA GLY A 395 16.09 15.28 -17.10
C GLY A 395 14.67 14.72 -17.34
N GLY A 396 13.64 15.31 -16.73
CA GLY A 396 12.24 14.95 -16.93
C GLY A 396 11.68 13.91 -15.94
N LEU A 397 12.37 13.65 -14.83
CA LEU A 397 11.85 12.78 -13.76
C LEU A 397 10.80 13.50 -12.92
N GLU A 398 9.74 12.78 -12.57
CA GLU A 398 8.62 13.31 -11.77
C GLU A 398 8.94 13.38 -10.27
N GLU A 399 9.75 12.45 -9.78
CA GLU A 399 10.17 12.36 -8.38
C GLU A 399 11.60 11.84 -8.26
N VAL A 400 12.35 12.41 -7.32
CA VAL A 400 13.69 12.01 -6.90
C VAL A 400 13.67 11.69 -5.42
N VAL A 401 14.37 10.63 -5.03
CA VAL A 401 14.56 10.24 -3.63
C VAL A 401 16.00 10.53 -3.22
N VAL A 402 16.16 11.37 -2.20
CA VAL A 402 17.42 11.58 -1.49
C VAL A 402 17.40 10.70 -0.24
N GLN A 403 18.16 9.61 -0.24
CA GLN A 403 18.21 8.63 0.85
C GLN A 403 19.61 8.58 1.45
N ARG A 404 19.72 8.49 2.78
CA ARG A 404 21.03 8.29 3.42
C ARG A 404 21.67 7.02 2.87
N PHE A 405 22.88 7.14 2.36
CA PHE A 405 23.67 6.01 1.91
C PHE A 405 24.08 5.17 3.13
N VAL A 406 23.81 3.87 3.07
CA VAL A 406 24.28 2.89 4.04
C VAL A 406 25.52 2.24 3.46
N THR A 407 26.66 2.35 4.14
CA THR A 407 27.87 1.59 3.78
C THR A 407 27.67 0.13 4.22
N PRO A 408 27.43 -0.81 3.30
CA PRO A 408 27.10 -2.17 3.69
C PRO A 408 28.36 -3.00 3.93
N VAL A 409 28.29 -3.89 4.92
CA VAL A 409 29.18 -5.03 5.07
C VAL A 409 28.73 -6.18 4.15
N LEU A 410 27.41 -6.38 4.05
CA LEU A 410 26.77 -7.23 3.05
C LEU A 410 25.61 -6.46 2.44
N SER A 411 25.35 -6.65 1.15
CA SER A 411 24.13 -6.15 0.52
C SER A 411 23.63 -7.14 -0.53
N GLY A 412 22.34 -7.07 -0.80
CA GLY A 412 21.68 -8.07 -1.64
C GLY A 412 20.35 -7.61 -2.19
N ILE A 413 19.90 -8.39 -3.16
CA ILE A 413 18.52 -8.39 -3.63
C ILE A 413 17.86 -9.69 -3.21
N ALA A 414 16.56 -9.64 -2.92
CA ALA A 414 15.80 -10.82 -2.54
C ALA A 414 14.42 -10.81 -3.18
N PHE A 415 14.08 -11.90 -3.86
CA PHE A 415 12.70 -12.19 -4.25
C PHE A 415 12.02 -12.92 -3.10
N VAL A 416 11.11 -12.23 -2.43
CA VAL A 416 10.50 -12.69 -1.19
C VAL A 416 9.07 -13.17 -1.46
N ARG A 417 8.76 -14.38 -1.00
CA ARG A 417 7.40 -14.97 -1.00
C ARG A 417 7.07 -15.46 0.40
N HIS A 418 5.81 -15.83 0.64
CA HIS A 418 5.39 -16.32 1.96
C HIS A 418 6.13 -17.60 2.40
N LEU A 419 6.37 -18.51 1.46
CA LEU A 419 6.96 -19.83 1.75
C LEU A 419 8.45 -19.93 1.44
N ALA A 420 8.99 -19.05 0.60
CA ALA A 420 10.38 -19.10 0.16
C ALA A 420 10.94 -17.72 -0.18
N VAL A 421 12.26 -17.59 -0.08
CA VAL A 421 13.01 -16.38 -0.42
C VAL A 421 14.20 -16.78 -1.27
N GLU A 422 14.31 -16.20 -2.46
CA GLU A 422 15.49 -16.33 -3.33
C GLU A 422 16.36 -15.10 -3.13
N ILE A 423 17.63 -15.29 -2.77
CA ILE A 423 18.53 -14.22 -2.34
C ILE A 423 19.77 -14.23 -3.21
N GLU A 424 20.18 -13.07 -3.68
CA GLU A 424 21.50 -12.82 -4.26
C GLU A 424 22.22 -11.75 -3.44
N TRP A 425 23.48 -11.98 -3.06
CA TRP A 425 24.24 -11.03 -2.22
C TRP A 425 25.73 -11.01 -2.51
N VAL A 426 26.39 -9.94 -2.04
CA VAL A 426 27.84 -9.74 -2.10
C VAL A 426 28.38 -9.21 -0.77
N GLU A 427 29.70 -9.34 -0.57
CA GLU A 427 30.41 -8.54 0.42
C GLU A 427 30.53 -7.09 -0.08
N GLY A 428 30.27 -6.12 0.79
CA GLY A 428 30.21 -4.73 0.39
C GLY A 428 28.92 -4.38 -0.35
N HIS A 429 29.00 -3.42 -1.27
CA HIS A 429 27.86 -2.79 -1.95
C HIS A 429 27.54 -3.47 -3.29
N LEU A 430 26.24 -3.49 -3.67
CA LEU A 430 25.73 -4.13 -4.89
C LEU A 430 26.32 -3.58 -6.21
N GLU A 431 26.89 -2.38 -6.22
CA GLU A 431 27.61 -1.81 -7.39
C GLU A 431 28.68 -2.77 -7.93
N ALA A 432 29.35 -3.54 -7.07
CA ALA A 432 30.36 -4.51 -7.49
C ALA A 432 29.81 -5.59 -8.45
N LEU A 433 28.49 -5.83 -8.43
CA LEU A 433 27.81 -6.70 -9.40
C LEU A 433 27.58 -5.99 -10.74
N ALA A 434 27.16 -4.72 -10.71
CA ALA A 434 26.90 -3.94 -11.92
C ALA A 434 28.19 -3.70 -12.73
N ASP A 435 29.31 -3.51 -12.04
CA ASP A 435 30.63 -3.32 -12.66
C ASP A 435 31.29 -4.64 -13.10
N GLY A 436 30.63 -5.79 -12.84
CA GLY A 436 31.15 -7.13 -13.18
C GLY A 436 32.38 -7.55 -12.37
N HIS A 437 32.68 -6.87 -11.27
CA HIS A 437 33.84 -7.11 -10.42
C HIS A 437 33.61 -8.21 -9.37
N ALA A 438 32.36 -8.54 -9.08
CA ALA A 438 31.98 -9.62 -8.16
C ALA A 438 30.96 -10.57 -8.79
N SER A 439 31.05 -11.86 -8.45
CA SER A 439 29.98 -12.82 -8.70
C SER A 439 29.08 -12.92 -7.48
N PRO A 440 27.75 -12.84 -7.62
CA PRO A 440 26.85 -12.89 -6.48
C PRO A 440 26.84 -14.30 -5.89
N GLN A 441 26.78 -14.37 -4.56
CA GLN A 441 26.40 -15.60 -3.87
C GLN A 441 24.87 -15.73 -3.93
N ARG A 442 24.38 -16.97 -3.94
CA ARG A 442 22.95 -17.27 -4.12
C ARG A 442 22.45 -18.35 -3.19
N ALA A 443 21.24 -18.17 -2.67
CA ALA A 443 20.56 -19.15 -1.84
C ALA A 443 19.05 -19.04 -2.00
N ILE A 444 18.35 -20.16 -1.83
CA ILE A 444 16.91 -20.24 -1.67
C ILE A 444 16.64 -20.72 -0.26
N LEU A 445 16.05 -19.86 0.56
CA LEU A 445 15.55 -20.19 1.88
C LEU A 445 14.08 -20.60 1.76
N SER A 446 13.64 -21.60 2.52
CA SER A 446 12.25 -22.09 2.46
C SER A 446 11.77 -22.63 3.80
N ARG A 447 10.50 -22.34 4.13
CA ARG A 447 9.79 -22.91 5.29
C ARG A 447 9.33 -24.34 5.07
N LEU A 448 9.34 -24.82 3.83
CA LEU A 448 8.91 -26.17 3.47
C LEU A 448 10.01 -27.23 3.71
N GLY A 449 11.15 -26.84 4.26
CA GLY A 449 12.28 -27.72 4.58
C GLY A 449 13.30 -27.87 3.46
N GLU A 450 14.31 -28.71 3.69
CA GLU A 450 15.49 -28.87 2.81
C GLU A 450 15.19 -29.15 1.33
N PRO A 451 14.17 -29.95 0.95
CA PRO A 451 13.89 -30.23 -0.47
C PRO A 451 13.57 -28.98 -1.29
N TRP A 452 13.16 -27.89 -0.62
CA TRP A 452 12.78 -26.62 -1.23
C TRP A 452 13.85 -25.54 -1.06
N GLN A 453 15.02 -25.91 -0.53
CA GLN A 453 16.16 -25.03 -0.36
C GLN A 453 17.20 -25.30 -1.46
N ARG A 454 17.99 -24.28 -1.79
CA ARG A 454 19.09 -24.41 -2.75
C ARG A 454 20.24 -23.52 -2.30
N GLY A 455 21.44 -24.08 -2.22
CA GLY A 455 22.58 -23.36 -1.66
C GLY A 455 22.40 -23.09 -0.16
N THR A 456 23.27 -22.28 0.41
CA THR A 456 23.23 -21.94 1.83
C THR A 456 23.56 -20.47 1.99
N PHE A 457 22.85 -19.77 2.87
CA PHE A 457 23.26 -18.47 3.37
C PHE A 457 24.06 -18.69 4.67
N PRO A 458 25.41 -18.71 4.62
CA PRO A 458 26.21 -18.89 5.82
C PRO A 458 26.04 -17.70 6.76
N THR A 459 26.23 -17.93 8.06
CA THR A 459 26.34 -16.82 9.01
C THR A 459 27.64 -16.08 8.72
N THR A 460 27.53 -14.90 8.13
CA THR A 460 28.67 -14.12 7.63
C THR A 460 28.59 -12.72 8.22
N ARG A 461 29.71 -12.23 8.77
CA ARG A 461 29.82 -10.87 9.34
C ARG A 461 28.71 -10.52 10.34
N GLY A 462 28.29 -11.51 11.15
CA GLY A 462 27.25 -11.37 12.17
C GLY A 462 25.80 -11.46 11.67
N LEU A 463 25.57 -11.62 10.37
CA LEU A 463 24.23 -11.83 9.81
C LEU A 463 23.97 -13.32 9.57
N SER A 464 22.92 -13.86 10.20
CA SER A 464 22.47 -15.25 9.99
C SER A 464 21.31 -15.33 8.99
N ALA A 465 21.14 -16.50 8.36
CA ALA A 465 20.02 -16.77 7.46
C ALA A 465 18.66 -16.51 8.12
N ARG A 466 18.50 -16.88 9.41
CA ARG A 466 17.28 -16.66 10.18
C ARG A 466 16.96 -15.17 10.34
N ARG A 467 17.97 -14.34 10.67
CA ARG A 467 17.77 -12.90 10.85
C ARG A 467 17.40 -12.21 9.54
N LEU A 468 18.03 -12.61 8.44
CA LEU A 468 17.67 -12.12 7.11
C LEU A 468 16.26 -12.56 6.70
N TRP A 469 15.92 -13.82 6.91
CA TRP A 469 14.58 -14.36 6.70
C TRP A 469 13.52 -13.56 7.45
N ASP A 470 13.68 -13.39 8.77
CA ASP A 470 12.72 -12.70 9.62
C ASP A 470 12.49 -11.25 9.16
N PHE A 471 13.56 -10.55 8.77
CA PHE A 471 13.47 -9.21 8.19
C PHE A 471 12.69 -9.19 6.87
N LEU A 472 13.02 -10.06 5.92
CA LEU A 472 12.36 -10.11 4.62
C LEU A 472 10.88 -10.49 4.73
N GLN A 473 10.54 -11.43 5.62
CA GLN A 473 9.15 -11.76 5.94
C GLN A 473 8.42 -10.60 6.62
N GLN A 474 9.11 -9.79 7.44
CA GLN A 474 8.54 -8.59 8.03
C GLN A 474 8.22 -7.54 6.96
N VAL A 475 9.07 -7.38 5.94
CA VAL A 475 8.80 -6.52 4.78
C VAL A 475 7.52 -6.98 4.07
N LEU A 476 7.41 -8.26 3.71
CA LEU A 476 6.19 -8.79 3.11
C LEU A 476 4.96 -8.54 3.97
N ARG A 477 5.04 -8.80 5.27
CA ARG A 477 3.91 -8.56 6.19
C ARG A 477 3.43 -7.11 6.12
N VAL A 478 4.33 -6.13 6.08
CA VAL A 478 3.95 -4.71 5.99
C VAL A 478 3.16 -4.41 4.71
N PHE A 479 3.56 -5.01 3.60
CA PHE A 479 2.90 -4.88 2.29
C PHE A 479 1.89 -6.00 2.02
N HIS A 480 1.12 -6.38 3.04
CA HIS A 480 0.01 -7.31 2.91
C HIS A 480 0.35 -8.69 2.31
N TYR A 481 1.59 -9.15 2.51
CA TYR A 481 2.13 -10.41 1.99
C TYR A 481 2.18 -10.51 0.47
N VAL A 482 2.07 -9.37 -0.24
CA VAL A 482 2.30 -9.30 -1.68
C VAL A 482 3.76 -9.62 -1.95
N PRO A 483 4.08 -10.69 -2.72
CA PRO A 483 5.44 -11.02 -3.08
C PRO A 483 6.17 -9.83 -3.67
N GLY A 484 7.47 -9.73 -3.40
CA GLY A 484 8.22 -8.57 -3.86
C GLY A 484 9.70 -8.80 -4.00
N ASP A 485 10.30 -7.90 -4.77
CA ASP A 485 11.73 -7.72 -4.88
C ASP A 485 12.19 -6.70 -3.84
N VAL A 486 13.15 -7.11 -3.01
CA VAL A 486 13.67 -6.33 -1.89
C VAL A 486 15.16 -6.09 -2.07
N GLU A 487 15.55 -4.83 -2.18
CA GLU A 487 16.95 -4.42 -2.03
C GLU A 487 17.24 -4.18 -0.53
N TRP A 488 18.28 -4.80 -0.02
CA TRP A 488 18.63 -4.73 1.40
C TRP A 488 20.12 -4.55 1.63
N ALA A 489 20.46 -3.96 2.77
CA ALA A 489 21.83 -3.79 3.24
C ALA A 489 21.98 -4.18 4.71
N TRP A 490 23.11 -4.79 5.04
CA TRP A 490 23.56 -5.09 6.39
C TRP A 490 24.79 -4.23 6.69
N ASP A 491 24.70 -3.33 7.67
CA ASP A 491 25.79 -2.43 8.06
C ASP A 491 26.74 -3.01 9.11
N GLY A 492 26.54 -4.28 9.50
CA GLY A 492 27.25 -4.92 10.62
C GLY A 492 26.47 -4.91 11.94
N GLN A 493 25.40 -4.12 12.04
CA GLN A 493 24.57 -3.99 13.24
C GLN A 493 23.08 -4.25 12.98
N GLN A 494 22.53 -3.72 11.89
CA GLN A 494 21.14 -3.87 11.50
C GLN A 494 20.95 -4.06 9.98
N LEU A 495 19.79 -4.64 9.64
CA LEU A 495 19.32 -4.70 8.26
C LEU A 495 18.58 -3.42 7.92
N TRP A 496 18.77 -2.94 6.69
CA TRP A 496 18.11 -1.78 6.13
C TRP A 496 17.34 -2.18 4.87
N LEU A 497 16.11 -1.69 4.75
CA LEU A 497 15.33 -1.75 3.52
C LEU A 497 15.74 -0.57 2.63
N LEU A 498 16.33 -0.87 1.47
CA LEU A 498 16.74 0.14 0.49
C LEU A 498 15.69 0.36 -0.59
N GLN A 499 14.95 -0.70 -0.96
CA GLN A 499 13.84 -0.64 -1.90
C GLN A 499 12.92 -1.86 -1.73
N TYR A 500 11.61 -1.68 -1.97
CA TYR A 500 10.63 -2.75 -2.10
C TYR A 500 9.80 -2.53 -3.39
N ARG A 501 9.67 -3.59 -4.19
CA ARG A 501 8.84 -3.61 -5.39
C ARG A 501 7.89 -4.80 -5.35
N PRO A 502 6.56 -4.61 -5.50
CA PRO A 502 5.64 -5.73 -5.62
C PRO A 502 5.84 -6.44 -6.96
N ILE A 503 5.68 -7.76 -6.97
CA ILE A 503 5.75 -8.58 -8.18
C ILE A 503 4.37 -9.20 -8.40
N SER A 504 3.68 -8.80 -9.48
CA SER A 504 2.35 -9.32 -9.80
C SER A 504 2.30 -10.25 -11.02
N SER A 505 3.26 -10.17 -11.95
CA SER A 505 3.37 -11.07 -13.11
C SER A 505 4.54 -12.04 -13.00
N TYR A 506 4.29 -13.34 -13.16
CA TYR A 506 5.31 -14.38 -13.12
C TYR A 506 5.64 -14.91 -14.52
N GLY A 507 6.93 -15.04 -14.82
CA GLY A 507 7.40 -15.98 -15.84
C GLY A 507 7.28 -17.43 -15.32
N TRP A 508 6.82 -18.33 -16.18
CA TRP A 508 6.34 -19.70 -15.92
C TRP A 508 7.20 -20.64 -15.02
N HIS A 509 8.44 -20.32 -14.65
CA HIS A 509 9.31 -21.22 -13.88
C HIS A 509 9.14 -21.20 -12.35
N ARG A 510 8.20 -20.43 -11.77
CA ARG A 510 8.11 -20.22 -10.31
C ARG A 510 6.71 -20.44 -9.71
N HIS A 511 5.94 -21.41 -10.22
CA HIS A 511 4.52 -21.63 -9.85
C HIS A 511 4.22 -22.80 -8.89
N LEU A 512 5.20 -23.44 -8.26
CA LEU A 512 4.93 -24.61 -7.39
C LEU A 512 4.72 -24.30 -5.89
N THR A 513 4.58 -23.05 -5.46
CA THR A 513 4.41 -22.72 -4.02
C THR A 513 3.21 -21.85 -3.69
N SER A 514 2.19 -21.80 -4.56
CA SER A 514 0.89 -21.17 -4.26
C SER A 514 -0.26 -22.18 -4.14
N ALA A 515 0.04 -23.45 -3.87
CA ALA A 515 -0.95 -24.47 -3.51
C ALA A 515 -0.98 -24.67 -1.99
#